data_AF-A0A352CKU5-F1
#
_entry.id   AF-A0A352CKU5-F1
#
_cell.length_a   1.000
_cell.length_b   1.000
_cell.length_c   1.000
_cell.angle_alpha   90.00
_cell.angle_beta   90.00
_cell.angle_gamma   90.00
#
_symmetry.space_group_name_H-M   'P 1'
#
loop_
_entity.id
_entity.type
_entity.pdbx_description
1 polymer ?
#
loop_
_entity_poly.entity_id
_entity_poly.type
_entity_poly.pdbx_seq_one_letter_code
_entity_poly.pdbx_strand_id
1 'polypeptide(L)'
;MGLLSVLALLLIGTFAWLYTEWRHYQRAITARFPEFGILMPAHHTIHGIDVSRYQQYISWPAVSSMEVLGIKLGFCFIKATEGARH
;
A
#
# COMPACT_ATOMS: atom_id res chain seq x y z
N MET A 1 43.47 -7.05 -18.87
CA MET A 1 42.13 -6.78 -18.30
C MET A 1 42.21 -5.47 -17.55
N GLY A 2 41.82 -4.37 -18.18
CA GLY A 2 42.10 -3.01 -17.69
C GLY A 2 41.12 -2.51 -16.63
N LEU A 3 41.54 -1.50 -15.87
CA LEU A 3 40.75 -0.77 -14.85
C LEU A 3 39.34 -0.38 -15.34
N LEU A 4 39.22 0.00 -16.62
CA LEU A 4 37.94 0.32 -17.26
C LEU A 4 36.95 -0.86 -17.25
N SER A 5 37.44 -2.08 -17.40
CA SER A 5 36.61 -3.30 -17.38
C SER A 5 36.08 -3.57 -15.98
N VAL A 6 36.89 -3.29 -14.94
CA VAL A 6 36.48 -3.42 -13.54
C VAL A 6 35.43 -2.37 -13.16
N LEU A 7 35.64 -1.11 -13.57
CA LEU A 7 34.68 -0.03 -13.34
C LEU A 7 33.35 -0.29 -14.06
N ALA A 8 33.39 -0.80 -15.29
CA ALA A 8 32.19 -1.18 -16.04
C ALA A 8 31.39 -2.29 -15.32
N LEU A 9 32.05 -3.32 -14.81
CA LEU A 9 31.40 -4.40 -14.06
C LEU A 9 30.75 -3.90 -12.76
N LEU A 10 31.42 -2.99 -12.05
CA LEU A 10 30.87 -2.39 -10.83
C LEU A 10 29.62 -1.56 -11.12
N LEU A 11 29.63 -0.75 -12.19
CA LEU A 11 28.47 0.04 -12.61
C LEU A 11 27.29 -0.84 -13.04
N ILE A 12 27.54 -1.93 -13.75
CA ILE A 12 26.50 -2.88 -14.14
C ILE A 12 25.90 -3.56 -12.90
N GLY A 13 26.75 -3.98 -11.96
CA GLY A 13 26.31 -4.60 -10.70
C GLY A 13 25.46 -3.65 -9.85
N THR A 14 25.89 -2.40 -9.67
CA THR A 14 25.11 -1.41 -8.92
C THR A 14 23.81 -1.06 -9.63
N PHE A 15 23.82 -0.91 -10.95
CA PHE A 15 22.59 -0.66 -11.72
C PHE A 15 21.61 -1.84 -11.64
N ALA A 16 22.10 -3.09 -11.72
CA ALA A 16 21.28 -4.27 -11.55
C ALA A 16 20.66 -4.35 -10.13
N TRP A 17 21.45 -4.05 -9.09
CA TRP A 17 20.96 -4.00 -7.72
C TRP A 17 19.89 -2.92 -7.52
N LEU A 18 20.14 -1.69 -7.99
CA LEU A 18 19.17 -0.60 -7.96
C LEU A 18 17.89 -0.95 -8.73
N TYR A 19 18.01 -1.60 -9.88
CA TYR A 19 16.87 -2.07 -10.66
C TYR A 19 16.06 -3.13 -9.91
N THR A 20 16.72 -4.09 -9.25
CA THR A 20 16.01 -5.09 -8.43
C THR A 20 15.29 -4.46 -7.25
N GLU A 21 15.93 -3.52 -6.54
CA GLU A 21 15.31 -2.85 -5.39
C GLU A 21 14.10 -2.01 -5.84
N TRP A 22 14.23 -1.26 -6.93
CA TRP A 22 13.14 -0.52 -7.53
C TRP A 22 11.98 -1.44 -7.95
N ARG A 23 12.27 -2.62 -8.52
CA ARG A 23 11.25 -3.63 -8.88
C ARG A 23 10.55 -4.19 -7.64
N HIS A 24 11.27 -4.43 -6.55
CA HIS A 24 10.69 -4.88 -5.29
C HIS A 24 9.78 -3.80 -4.69
N TYR A 25 10.23 -2.54 -4.71
CA TYR A 25 9.45 -1.38 -4.27
C TYR A 25 8.12 -1.28 -5.04
N GLN A 26 8.15 -1.34 -6.37
CA GLN A 26 6.92 -1.25 -7.19
C GLN A 26 5.94 -2.40 -6.98
N ARG A 27 6.44 -3.63 -6.80
CA ARG A 27 5.59 -4.81 -6.55
C ARG A 27 4.92 -4.78 -5.18
N ALA A 28 5.54 -4.16 -4.20
CA ALA A 28 5.00 -4.05 -2.85
C ALA A 28 4.05 -2.82 -2.67
N ILE A 29 4.15 -1.79 -3.51
CA ILE A 29 3.19 -0.67 -3.51
C ILE A 29 1.77 -1.14 -3.88
N THR A 30 1.66 -2.18 -4.72
CA THR A 30 0.41 -2.54 -5.38
C THR A 30 0.10 -4.02 -5.20
N ALA A 31 -0.28 -4.43 -3.99
CA ALA A 31 -0.87 -5.75 -3.80
C ALA A 31 -2.37 -5.66 -4.15
N ARG A 32 -2.78 -6.35 -5.21
CA ARG A 32 -4.21 -6.50 -5.52
C ARG A 32 -4.77 -7.60 -4.64
N PHE A 33 -5.71 -7.23 -3.81
CA PHE A 33 -6.44 -8.16 -2.96
C PHE A 33 -7.87 -8.24 -3.49
N PRO A 34 -8.22 -9.34 -4.20
CA PRO A 34 -9.54 -9.50 -4.80
C PRO A 34 -10.69 -9.28 -3.81
N GLU A 35 -10.48 -9.64 -2.55
CA GLU A 35 -11.43 -9.53 -1.44
C GLU A 35 -11.81 -8.08 -1.13
N PHE A 36 -10.88 -7.14 -1.34
CA PHE A 36 -11.14 -5.71 -1.13
C PHE A 36 -11.61 -5.01 -2.40
N GLY A 37 -11.48 -5.64 -3.57
CA GLY A 37 -11.82 -5.03 -4.86
C GLY A 37 -10.95 -3.83 -5.25
N ILE A 38 -9.94 -3.48 -4.43
CA ILE A 38 -9.04 -2.35 -4.60
C ILE A 38 -7.58 -2.79 -4.42
N LEU A 39 -6.66 -1.92 -4.82
CA LEU A 39 -5.23 -2.08 -4.54
C LEU A 39 -4.96 -1.63 -3.10
N MET A 40 -4.31 -2.47 -2.31
CA MET A 40 -3.93 -2.09 -0.94
C MET A 40 -2.46 -1.66 -0.87
N PRO A 41 -2.16 -0.60 -0.10
CA PRO A 41 -0.80 -0.12 0.08
C PRO A 41 -0.03 -1.01 1.06
N ALA A 42 0.63 -2.07 0.58
CA ALA A 42 1.18 -3.14 1.42
C ALA A 42 2.40 -2.77 2.28
N HIS A 43 2.92 -1.55 2.21
CA HIS A 43 4.05 -1.08 3.03
C HIS A 43 3.66 -0.53 4.40
N HIS A 44 2.37 -0.33 4.67
CA HIS A 44 1.90 0.18 5.95
C HIS A 44 1.49 -0.99 6.84
N THR A 45 1.99 -1.03 8.07
CA THR A 45 1.65 -2.09 9.03
C THR A 45 0.28 -1.90 9.68
N ILE A 46 -0.27 -0.68 9.61
CA ILE A 46 -1.59 -0.34 10.14
C ILE A 46 -2.41 0.21 8.98
N HIS A 47 -3.58 -0.39 8.76
CA HIS A 47 -4.55 0.07 7.77
C HIS A 47 -5.76 0.68 8.48
N GLY A 48 -6.44 1.59 7.78
CA GLY A 48 -7.67 2.19 8.24
C GLY A 48 -8.57 2.54 7.07
N ILE A 49 -9.80 2.92 7.38
CA ILE A 49 -10.80 3.36 6.41
C ILE A 49 -11.27 4.78 6.75
N ASP A 50 -11.59 5.57 5.73
CA ASP A 50 -12.41 6.75 5.90
C ASP A 50 -13.85 6.43 5.52
N VAL A 51 -14.79 6.88 6.35
CA VAL A 51 -16.22 6.70 6.08
C VAL A 51 -16.96 8.01 6.26
N SER A 52 -18.10 8.09 5.59
CA SER A 52 -18.98 9.25 5.60
C SER A 52 -20.44 8.78 5.48
N ARG A 53 -21.36 9.73 5.35
CA ARG A 53 -22.78 9.42 5.09
C ARG A 53 -23.01 8.55 3.84
N TYR A 54 -22.09 8.52 2.88
CA TYR A 54 -22.25 7.79 1.63
C TYR A 54 -22.17 6.26 1.81
N GLN A 55 -21.50 5.78 2.85
CA GLN A 55 -21.46 4.35 3.19
C GLN A 55 -22.76 3.85 3.83
N GLN A 56 -23.68 4.74 4.19
CA GLN A 56 -24.93 4.42 4.88
C GLN A 56 -24.72 3.63 6.18
N TYR A 57 -25.21 2.39 6.25
CA TYR A 57 -25.12 1.55 7.43
C TYR A 57 -23.86 0.70 7.40
N ILE A 58 -23.09 0.74 8.49
CA ILE A 58 -21.86 -0.02 8.64
C ILE A 58 -22.03 -1.00 9.80
N SER A 59 -21.81 -2.29 9.54
CA SER A 59 -21.71 -3.30 10.60
C SER A 59 -20.32 -3.23 11.25
N TRP A 60 -20.18 -2.40 12.29
CA TRP A 60 -18.93 -2.25 13.03
C TRP A 60 -18.39 -3.55 13.64
N PRO A 61 -19.22 -4.49 14.13
CA PRO A 61 -18.73 -5.79 14.56
C PRO A 61 -18.04 -6.55 13.41
N ALA A 62 -18.63 -6.56 12.21
CA ALA A 62 -18.03 -7.22 11.06
C ALA A 62 -16.73 -6.54 10.61
N VAL A 63 -16.71 -5.21 10.59
CA VAL A 63 -15.52 -4.40 10.24
C VAL A 63 -14.37 -4.65 11.22
N SER A 64 -14.65 -4.68 12.52
CA SER A 64 -13.64 -4.91 13.56
C SER A 64 -13.17 -6.36 13.63
N SER A 65 -14.00 -7.33 13.25
CA SER A 65 -13.61 -8.74 13.16
C SER A 65 -12.92 -9.11 11.84
N MET A 66 -12.86 -8.19 10.86
CA MET A 66 -12.31 -8.48 9.55
C MET A 66 -10.78 -8.68 9.63
N GLU A 67 -10.34 -9.81 9.08
CA GLU A 67 -8.94 -10.12 8.85
C GLU A 67 -8.83 -10.85 7.51
N VAL A 68 -8.16 -10.22 6.54
CA VAL A 68 -7.96 -10.83 5.22
C VAL A 68 -6.49 -10.71 4.87
N LEU A 69 -5.84 -11.84 4.62
CA LEU A 69 -4.43 -11.89 4.20
C LEU A 69 -3.49 -11.16 5.18
N GLY A 70 -3.79 -11.27 6.48
CA GLY A 70 -3.05 -10.62 7.57
C GLY A 70 -3.34 -9.13 7.74
N ILE A 71 -4.21 -8.54 6.91
CA ILE A 71 -4.63 -7.14 7.04
C ILE A 71 -5.81 -7.04 8.00
N LYS A 72 -5.67 -6.18 9.00
CA LYS A 72 -6.72 -5.73 9.92
C LYS A 72 -6.84 -4.22 9.90
N LEU A 73 -8.02 -3.71 10.20
CA LEU A 73 -8.25 -2.27 10.38
C LEU A 73 -7.90 -1.86 11.82
N GLY A 74 -6.92 -0.96 11.97
CA GLY A 74 -6.51 -0.43 13.25
C GLY A 74 -7.18 0.90 13.62
N PHE A 75 -7.69 1.63 12.63
CA PHE A 75 -8.37 2.91 12.86
C PHE A 75 -9.43 3.20 11.79
N CYS A 76 -10.31 4.15 12.10
CA CYS A 76 -11.27 4.69 11.15
C CYS A 76 -11.39 6.21 11.35
N PHE A 77 -11.41 6.96 10.25
CA PHE A 77 -11.82 8.35 10.26
C PHE A 77 -13.29 8.46 9.85
N ILE A 78 -14.09 9.12 10.69
CA ILE A 78 -15.51 9.35 10.41
C ILE A 78 -15.69 10.82 10.07
N LYS A 79 -16.15 11.09 8.84
CA LYS A 79 -16.48 12.46 8.43
C LYS A 79 -17.64 12.98 9.27
N ALA A 80 -17.39 14.03 10.04
CA ALA A 80 -18.38 14.65 10.91
C ALA A 80 -19.28 15.66 10.17
N THR A 81 -18.68 16.54 9.36
CA THR A 81 -19.38 17.61 8.65
C THR A 81 -18.86 17.76 7.23
N GLU A 82 -19.67 18.37 6.37
CA GLU A 82 -19.21 18.99 5.14
C GLU A 82 -19.74 20.42 5.15
N GLY A 83 -18.93 21.38 4.70
CA GLY A 83 -19.35 22.77 4.69
C GLY A 83 -20.70 22.89 3.98
N ALA A 84 -21.63 23.64 4.58
CA ALA A 84 -22.87 23.97 3.91
C ALA A 84 -22.50 24.80 2.67
N ARG A 85 -22.57 24.22 1.48
CA ARG A 85 -22.59 25.02 0.26
C ARG A 85 -23.96 25.68 0.18
N HIS A 86 -23.96 27.00 0.39
CA HIS A 86 -24.91 27.90 -0.23
C HIS A 86 -24.65 27.97 -1.74
#